data_AF-A0A380P8F6-F1
#
_entry.id   AF-A0A380P8F6-F1
#
_cell.length_a   1.000
_cell.length_b   1.000
_cell.length_c   1.000
_cell.angle_alpha   90.00
_cell.angle_beta   90.00
_cell.angle_gamma   90.00
#
_symmetry.space_group_name_H-M   'P 1'
#
loop_
_entity.id
_entity.type
_entity.pdbx_description
1 polymer ?
#
loop_
_entity_poly.entity_id
_entity_poly.type
_entity_poly.pdbx_seq_one_letter_code
_entity_poly.pdbx_strand_id
1 'polypeptide(L)' 'MRAPRGEDGFGYDPLFYYPAFGKTLAELTVAEKNEISHRGKALEQFAEAFNDWWEES' A
#
# COMPACT_ATOMS: atom_id res chain seq x y z
N MET A 1 15.06 17.36 13.80
CA MET A 1 13.78 16.76 13.37
C MET A 1 13.80 16.66 11.85
N ARG A 2 13.45 15.51 11.26
CA ARG A 2 13.25 15.42 9.80
C ARG A 2 11.93 16.10 9.47
N ALA A 3 11.92 17.01 8.50
CA ALA A 3 10.69 17.63 8.03
C ALA A 3 9.77 16.56 7.40
N PRO A 4 8.43 16.66 7.54
CA PRO A 4 7.50 15.81 6.81
C PRO A 4 7.75 15.93 5.31
N ARG A 5 7.64 14.84 4.56
CA ARG A 5 7.83 14.81 3.10
C ARG A 5 6.70 14.04 2.43
N GLY A 6 6.30 14.47 1.24
CA GLY A 6 5.18 13.92 0.47
C GLY A 6 3.88 14.68 0.71
N GLU A 7 3.03 14.74 -0.32
CA GLU A 7 1.74 15.44 -0.33
C GLU A 7 0.53 14.48 -0.34
N ASP A 8 0.77 13.20 -0.62
CA ASP A 8 -0.27 12.17 -0.71
C ASP A 8 -0.46 11.43 0.62
N GLY A 9 -1.55 10.67 0.74
CA GLY A 9 -1.86 9.87 1.92
C GLY A 9 -2.68 10.63 2.96
N PHE A 10 -2.63 10.18 4.23
CA PHE A 10 -3.43 10.78 5.30
C PHE A 10 -2.71 10.75 6.65
N GLY A 11 -3.11 11.65 7.56
CA GLY A 11 -2.64 11.65 8.95
C GLY A 11 -1.11 11.78 9.05
N TYR A 12 -0.47 10.71 9.47
CA TYR A 12 0.97 10.68 9.78
C TYR A 12 1.84 10.18 8.63
N ASP A 13 1.27 9.85 7.47
CA ASP A 13 2.00 9.31 6.30
C ASP A 13 3.29 10.11 5.95
N PRO A 14 3.34 11.46 6.03
CA PRO A 14 4.56 12.23 5.78
C PRO A 14 5.68 12.06 6.81
N LEU A 15 5.40 11.48 7.98
CA LEU A 15 6.36 11.23 9.06
C LEU A 15 6.93 9.80 9.04
N PHE A 16 6.23 8.86 8.40
CA PHE A 16 6.61 7.45 8.37
C PHE A 16 7.50 7.16 7.17
N TYR A 17 8.79 6.95 7.43
CA TYR A 17 9.77 6.57 6.41
C TYR A 17 9.75 5.06 6.16
N TYR A 18 9.67 4.67 4.89
CA TYR A 18 9.72 3.29 4.44
C TYR A 18 11.05 2.99 3.73
N PRO A 19 12.00 2.30 4.40
CA PRO A 19 13.37 2.13 3.90
C PRO A 19 13.47 1.42 2.55
N ALA A 20 12.60 0.45 2.27
CA ALA A 20 12.68 -0.33 1.04
C ALA A 20 12.44 0.50 -0.23
N PHE A 21 11.73 1.63 -0.12
CA PHE A 21 11.53 2.57 -1.23
C PHE A 21 12.32 3.88 -1.07
N GLY A 22 13.04 4.06 0.04
CA GLY A 22 13.77 5.30 0.31
C GLY A 22 12.87 6.54 0.51
N LYS A 23 11.56 6.33 0.74
CA LYS A 23 10.47 7.33 0.69
C LYS A 23 9.65 7.33 1.98
N THR A 24 8.96 8.42 2.29
CA THR A 24 7.87 8.39 3.29
C THR A 24 6.62 7.74 2.68
N LEU A 25 5.68 7.33 3.52
CA LEU A 25 4.40 6.77 3.04
C LEU A 25 3.60 7.79 2.20
N ALA A 26 3.79 9.08 2.45
CA ALA A 26 3.20 10.16 1.65
C ALA A 26 3.93 10.43 0.32
N GLU A 27 5.11 9.86 0.14
CA GLU A 27 5.88 9.92 -1.12
C GLU A 27 5.65 8.66 -1.98
N LEU A 28 4.92 7.65 -1.47
CA LEU A 28 4.61 6.43 -2.22
C LEU A 28 3.44 6.66 -3.18
N THR A 29 3.64 6.22 -4.41
CA THR A 29 2.55 6.12 -5.39
C THR A 29 1.51 5.10 -4.94
N VAL A 30 0.30 5.18 -5.48
CA VAL A 30 -0.76 4.19 -5.23
C VAL A 30 -0.30 2.77 -5.58
N ALA A 31 0.48 2.60 -6.66
CA ALA A 31 1.03 1.31 -7.06
C ALA A 31 2.01 0.76 -6.02
N GLU A 32 3.00 1.56 -5.59
CA GLU A 32 3.97 1.18 -4.55
C GLU A 32 3.25 0.87 -3.22
N LYS A 33 2.24 1.67 -2.86
CA LYS A 33 1.43 1.46 -1.64
C LYS A 33 0.61 0.19 -1.73
N ASN A 34 0.08 -0.15 -2.90
CA ASN A 34 -0.67 -1.38 -3.11
C ASN A 34 0.22 -2.62 -2.99
N GLU A 35 1.46 -2.55 -3.45
CA GLU A 35 2.43 -3.66 -3.34
C GLU A 35 2.78 -3.98 -1.88
N ILE A 36 2.92 -2.96 -1.03
CA ILE A 36 3.36 -3.15 0.37
C ILE A 36 2.24 -3.14 1.41
N SER A 37 1.04 -2.65 1.07
CA SER A 37 -0.02 -2.51 2.06
C SER A 37 -0.67 -3.85 2.39
N HIS A 38 -0.98 -4.04 3.67
CA HIS A 38 -1.79 -5.18 4.14
C HIS A 38 -3.12 -5.30 3.39
N ARG A 39 -3.69 -4.15 2.99
CA ARG A 39 -4.93 -4.11 2.20
C ARG A 39 -4.73 -4.64 0.79
N GLY A 40 -3.64 -4.27 0.11
CA GLY A 40 -3.31 -4.79 -1.22
C GLY A 40 -3.18 -6.30 -1.22
N LYS A 41 -2.39 -6.84 -0.28
CA LYS A 41 -2.21 -8.29 -0.11
C LYS A 41 -3.50 -9.04 0.23
N ALA A 42 -4.36 -8.45 1.07
CA ALA A 42 -5.64 -9.05 1.41
C ALA A 42 -6.62 -9.06 0.21
N LEU A 43 -6.61 -8.01 -0.61
CA LEU A 43 -7.42 -7.94 -1.83
C LEU A 43 -6.93 -8.93 -2.89
N GLU A 44 -5.63 -9.12 -3.02
CA GLU A 44 -5.04 -10.13 -3.93
C GLU A 44 -5.48 -11.54 -3.54
N GLN A 45 -5.33 -11.92 -2.27
CA GLN A 45 -5.80 -13.21 -1.76
C GLN A 45 -7.31 -13.39 -1.91
N PHE A 46 -8.08 -12.32 -1.71
CA PHE A 46 -9.52 -12.35 -1.94
C PHE A 46 -9.85 -12.59 -3.41
N ALA A 47 -9.15 -11.92 -4.34
CA ALA A 47 -9.39 -12.06 -5.78
C ALA A 47 -9.07 -13.48 -6.27
N GLU A 48 -7.98 -14.09 -5.78
CA GLU A 48 -7.66 -15.50 -6.04
C GLU A 48 -8.79 -16.43 -5.57
N ALA A 49 -9.16 -16.34 -4.28
CA ALA A 49 -10.21 -17.19 -3.72
C ALA A 49 -11.58 -16.97 -4.38
N PHE A 50 -11.87 -15.74 -4.82
CA PHE A 50 -13.10 -15.41 -5.54
C PHE A 50 -13.12 -16.00 -6.94
N ASN A 51 -12.00 -15.96 -7.67
CA ASN A 51 -11.90 -16.57 -8.99
C ASN A 51 -12.08 -18.09 -8.92
N ASP A 52 -11.42 -18.75 -7.96
CA ASP A 52 -11.59 -20.18 -7.72
C ASP A 52 -13.06 -20.53 -7.46
N TRP A 53 -13.73 -19.77 -6.58
CA TRP A 53 -15.16 -19.94 -6.31
C TRP A 53 -16.05 -19.71 -7.55
N TRP A 54 -15.71 -18.71 -8.37
CA TRP A 54 -16.48 -18.34 -9.55
C TRP A 54 -16.39 -19.36 -10.68
N GLU A 55 -15.22 -19.98 -10.91
CA GLU A 55 -15.03 -21.00 -11.94
C GLU A 55 -15.68 -22.35 -11.60
N GLU A 56 -15.88 -22.63 -10.31
CA GLU A 56 -16.57 -23.83 -9.81
C GLU A 56 -18.11 -23.70 -9.76
N SER A 57 -18.66 -22.52 -10.05
CA SER A 57 -20.09 -22.20 -9.92
C SER A 57 -20.90 -22.30 -11.21
#